data_AF-A0A6P9CB56-F1
#
_entry.id   AF-A0A6P9CB56-F1
#
_cell.length_a   1.000
_cell.length_b   1.000
_cell.length_c   1.000
_cell.angle_alpha   90.00
_cell.angle_beta   90.00
_cell.angle_gamma   90.00
#
_symmetry.space_group_name_H-M   'P 1'
#
loop_
_entity.id
_entity.type
_entity.pdbx_description
1 polymer ?
#
loop_
_entity_poly.entity_id
_entity_poly.type
_entity_poly.pdbx_seq_one_letter_code
_entity_poly.pdbx_strand_id
1 'polypeptide(L)'
;MSVLLIEAFYGGSHKQLMDLLQEEIRNCVLFTLPAKKWHWRARTAAPYFMQNVPASADYRILFASSVLNLTELVALRPDLGKLKKILYFHENQLTYPVQKCQERDFQYGYNQILSCLVADIVAFNSAYNMESFLTSIGKFMKLMPDHRPKHLEKLIRPKCQVLYFPIKFPDVSRFMLKNTLSHTKEGLDAKGIGGTSLLMEMPFQEQKCETANIININNLDQRPGHQKVESGDCCPWPERQHLCQGEGSQCATPLGHNVGSLQYQQRPLHIVWPHRWEHDKDPESFFKVLMKLKKMELNFHVSVLGEAFTDVPDIFSEAKKTLESSVLHWGYLPSKDDYFQVLYMADVVVSTAKHEFFGVAIKKQQLFTKKKKRKQE
;
A
#
# COMPACT_ATOMS: atom_id res chain seq x y z
N MET A 1 -2.73 -25.56 -24.38
CA MET A 1 -2.74 -25.51 -22.89
C MET A 1 -3.08 -24.08 -22.48
N SER A 2 -4.14 -23.92 -21.70
CA SER A 2 -4.63 -22.61 -21.26
C SER A 2 -4.67 -22.50 -19.75
N VAL A 3 -4.51 -21.26 -19.28
CA VAL A 3 -4.68 -20.87 -17.88
C VAL A 3 -6.06 -20.27 -17.72
N LEU A 4 -6.87 -20.85 -16.83
CA LEU A 4 -8.18 -20.36 -16.48
C LEU A 4 -8.06 -19.39 -15.29
N LEU A 5 -8.33 -18.11 -15.53
CA LEU A 5 -8.36 -17.06 -14.52
C LEU A 5 -9.81 -16.84 -14.08
N ILE A 6 -10.09 -16.93 -12.78
CA ILE A 6 -11.42 -16.67 -12.20
C ILE A 6 -11.31 -15.58 -11.14
N GLU A 7 -12.04 -14.49 -11.33
CA GLU A 7 -12.11 -13.37 -10.38
C GLU A 7 -13.55 -13.09 -9.94
N ALA A 8 -13.86 -13.43 -8.69
CA ALA A 8 -15.17 -13.17 -8.10
C ALA A 8 -15.41 -11.68 -7.79
N PHE A 9 -14.35 -10.86 -7.72
CA PHE A 9 -14.42 -9.44 -7.40
C PHE A 9 -13.52 -8.61 -8.32
N TYR A 10 -13.94 -8.40 -9.56
CA TYR A 10 -13.10 -7.77 -10.58
C TYR A 10 -13.18 -6.23 -10.52
N GLY A 11 -12.33 -5.65 -9.68
CA GLY A 11 -12.16 -4.20 -9.50
C GLY A 11 -10.92 -3.87 -8.68
N GLY A 12 -10.51 -2.60 -8.65
CA GLY A 12 -9.34 -2.17 -7.89
C GLY A 12 -8.08 -3.01 -8.14
N SER A 13 -7.45 -3.48 -7.07
CA SER A 13 -6.23 -4.30 -7.12
C SER A 13 -6.45 -5.69 -7.74
N HIS A 14 -7.65 -6.28 -7.59
CA HIS A 14 -8.01 -7.55 -8.21
C HIS A 14 -8.01 -7.46 -9.73
N LYS A 15 -8.69 -6.44 -10.28
CA LYS A 15 -8.68 -6.18 -11.72
C LYS A 15 -7.27 -5.95 -12.24
N GLN A 16 -6.48 -5.12 -11.55
CA GLN A 16 -5.10 -4.85 -11.95
C GLN A 16 -4.23 -6.12 -12.04
N LEU A 17 -4.38 -7.04 -11.07
CA LEU A 17 -3.65 -8.31 -11.10
C LEU A 17 -4.10 -9.19 -12.27
N MET A 18 -5.41 -9.36 -12.44
CA MET A 18 -5.96 -10.21 -13.50
C MET A 18 -5.62 -9.68 -14.89
N ASP A 19 -5.68 -8.36 -15.10
CA ASP A 19 -5.29 -7.72 -16.36
C ASP A 19 -3.81 -7.97 -16.66
N LEU A 20 -2.93 -7.82 -15.67
CA LEU A 20 -1.51 -8.09 -15.85
C LEU A 20 -1.25 -9.56 -16.19
N LEU A 21 -1.89 -10.49 -15.47
CA LEU A 21 -1.72 -11.92 -15.75
C LEU A 21 -2.22 -12.26 -17.15
N GLN A 22 -3.32 -11.66 -17.60
CA GLN A 22 -3.85 -11.86 -18.95
C GLN A 22 -2.93 -11.29 -20.05
N GLU A 23 -2.27 -10.16 -19.78
CA GLU A 23 -1.30 -9.52 -20.68
C GLU A 23 0.01 -10.32 -20.80
N GLU A 24 0.54 -10.78 -19.67
CA GLU A 24 1.88 -11.40 -19.61
C GLU A 24 1.86 -12.91 -19.87
N ILE A 25 0.75 -13.59 -19.57
CA ILE A 25 0.64 -15.04 -19.73
C ILE A 25 -0.12 -15.36 -21.02
N ARG A 26 0.56 -16.05 -21.95
CA ARG A 26 -0.04 -16.54 -23.20
C ARG A 26 -1.15 -17.55 -22.91
N ASN A 27 -2.21 -17.53 -23.72
CA ASN A 27 -3.34 -18.47 -23.66
C ASN A 27 -4.10 -18.47 -22.32
N CYS A 28 -4.43 -17.28 -21.81
CA CYS A 28 -5.31 -17.12 -20.65
C CYS A 28 -6.78 -16.94 -21.06
N VAL A 29 -7.69 -17.55 -20.31
CA VAL A 29 -9.13 -17.30 -20.41
C VAL A 29 -9.60 -16.74 -19.07
N LEU A 30 -10.23 -15.58 -19.10
CA LEU A 30 -10.61 -14.83 -17.90
C LEU A 30 -12.14 -14.81 -17.73
N PHE A 31 -12.62 -15.23 -16.55
CA PHE A 31 -14.01 -15.12 -16.14
C PHE A 31 -14.12 -14.26 -14.88
N THR A 32 -15.04 -13.30 -14.89
CA THR A 32 -15.10 -12.27 -13.84
C THR A 32 -16.52 -11.97 -13.38
N LEU A 33 -16.65 -11.53 -12.13
CA LEU A 33 -17.84 -10.88 -11.63
C LEU A 33 -17.55 -9.41 -11.24
N PRO A 34 -18.51 -8.49 -11.43
CA PRO A 34 -18.32 -7.09 -11.06
C PRO A 34 -17.97 -6.92 -9.58
N ALA A 35 -17.04 -5.99 -9.29
CA ALA A 35 -16.62 -5.57 -7.94
C ALA A 35 -17.68 -4.77 -7.18
N LYS A 36 -18.84 -5.38 -6.97
CA LYS A 36 -19.94 -4.87 -6.17
C LYS A 36 -20.39 -5.95 -5.22
N LYS A 37 -20.83 -5.56 -4.02
CA LYS A 37 -21.41 -6.47 -3.01
C LYS A 37 -20.47 -7.66 -2.72
N TRP A 38 -19.22 -7.38 -2.30
CA TRP A 38 -18.18 -8.41 -2.11
C TRP A 38 -18.62 -9.57 -1.21
N HIS A 39 -19.38 -9.29 -0.15
CA HIS A 39 -19.98 -10.28 0.73
C HIS A 39 -20.81 -11.34 0.00
N TRP A 40 -21.51 -10.94 -1.06
CA TRP A 40 -22.27 -11.86 -1.91
C TRP A 40 -21.35 -12.61 -2.86
N ARG A 41 -20.33 -11.94 -3.41
CA ARG A 41 -19.31 -12.60 -4.25
C ARG A 41 -18.61 -13.74 -3.51
N ALA A 42 -18.26 -13.52 -2.24
CA ALA A 42 -17.62 -14.54 -1.41
C ALA A 42 -18.51 -15.76 -1.10
N ARG A 43 -19.84 -15.64 -1.24
CA ARG A 43 -20.80 -16.71 -0.94
C ARG A 43 -21.37 -17.40 -2.18
N THR A 44 -21.56 -16.67 -3.27
CA THR A 44 -22.40 -17.13 -4.39
C THR A 44 -21.67 -17.14 -5.74
N ALA A 45 -20.40 -16.76 -5.79
CA ALA A 45 -19.64 -16.77 -7.03
C ALA A 45 -19.39 -18.19 -7.57
N ALA A 46 -19.19 -19.19 -6.71
CA ALA A 46 -18.89 -20.55 -7.14
C ALA A 46 -20.03 -21.18 -7.96
N PRO A 47 -21.31 -21.16 -7.53
CA PRO A 47 -22.43 -21.61 -8.37
C PRO A 47 -22.53 -20.89 -9.71
N TYR A 48 -22.26 -19.57 -9.74
CA TYR A 48 -22.27 -18.80 -10.99
C TYR A 48 -21.18 -19.30 -11.94
N PHE A 49 -19.93 -19.43 -11.49
CA PHE A 49 -18.83 -19.88 -12.34
C PHE A 49 -18.97 -21.34 -12.77
N MET A 50 -19.57 -22.19 -11.93
CA MET A 50 -19.86 -23.58 -12.28
C MET A 50 -20.71 -23.68 -13.56
N GLN A 51 -21.69 -22.79 -13.73
CA GLN A 51 -22.57 -22.74 -14.91
C GLN A 51 -21.95 -22.01 -16.10
N ASN A 52 -21.16 -20.97 -15.87
CA ASN A 52 -20.72 -20.04 -16.91
C ASN A 52 -19.31 -20.33 -17.47
N VAL A 53 -18.48 -21.08 -16.75
CA VAL A 53 -17.17 -21.49 -17.26
C VAL A 53 -17.36 -22.73 -18.14
N PRO A 54 -17.09 -22.67 -19.46
CA PRO A 54 -17.28 -23.80 -20.35
C PRO A 54 -16.30 -24.92 -20.00
N ALA A 55 -16.71 -26.18 -20.21
CA ALA A 55 -15.79 -27.30 -20.13
C ALA A 55 -14.74 -27.19 -21.26
N SER A 56 -13.47 -27.43 -20.94
CA SER A 56 -12.41 -27.49 -21.93
C SER A 56 -11.32 -28.46 -21.48
N ALA A 57 -10.87 -29.32 -22.40
CA ALA A 57 -9.76 -30.25 -22.17
C ALA A 57 -8.40 -29.53 -22.14
N ASP A 58 -8.33 -28.28 -22.60
CA ASP A 58 -7.10 -27.49 -22.71
C ASP A 58 -6.68 -26.82 -21.41
N TYR A 59 -7.63 -26.66 -20.47
CA TYR A 59 -7.31 -26.11 -19.17
C TYR A 59 -6.33 -27.01 -18.44
N ARG A 60 -5.29 -26.39 -17.87
CA ARG A 60 -4.27 -27.07 -17.06
C ARG A 60 -4.09 -26.40 -15.71
N ILE A 61 -4.28 -25.08 -15.65
CA ILE A 61 -4.10 -24.27 -14.44
C ILE A 61 -5.38 -23.48 -14.19
N LEU A 62 -5.82 -23.47 -12.94
CA LEU A 62 -6.89 -22.64 -12.42
C LEU A 62 -6.26 -21.62 -11.46
N PHE A 63 -6.39 -20.34 -11.77
CA PHE A 63 -5.98 -19.25 -10.90
C PHE A 63 -7.22 -18.53 -10.37
N ALA A 64 -7.29 -18.28 -9.07
CA ALA A 64 -8.37 -17.51 -8.46
C ALA A 64 -7.87 -16.62 -7.32
N SER A 65 -8.61 -15.55 -7.02
CA SER A 65 -8.40 -14.77 -5.80
C SER A 65 -9.07 -15.42 -4.59
N SER A 66 -8.58 -15.12 -3.38
CA SER A 66 -9.13 -15.63 -2.11
C SER A 66 -10.55 -15.16 -1.77
N VAL A 67 -11.17 -14.33 -2.62
CA VAL A 67 -12.60 -13.98 -2.51
C VAL A 67 -13.47 -15.13 -2.98
N LEU A 68 -13.04 -15.91 -3.97
CA LEU A 68 -13.79 -17.07 -4.44
C LEU A 68 -13.69 -18.19 -3.40
N ASN A 69 -14.83 -18.77 -3.00
CA ASN A 69 -14.82 -20.07 -2.33
C ASN A 69 -14.42 -21.15 -3.36
N LEU A 70 -13.11 -21.41 -3.44
CA LEU A 70 -12.54 -22.31 -4.43
C LEU A 70 -13.03 -23.75 -4.21
N THR A 71 -13.21 -24.14 -2.95
CA THR A 71 -13.66 -25.49 -2.56
C THR A 71 -15.02 -25.82 -3.13
N GLU A 72 -15.98 -24.90 -3.06
CA GLU A 72 -17.29 -25.07 -3.66
C GLU A 72 -17.20 -25.25 -5.17
N LEU A 73 -16.42 -24.39 -5.85
CA LEU A 73 -16.31 -24.47 -7.31
C LEU A 73 -15.73 -25.82 -7.76
N VAL A 74 -14.61 -26.25 -7.16
CA VAL A 74 -13.95 -27.50 -7.59
C VAL A 74 -14.73 -28.75 -7.17
N ALA A 75 -15.50 -28.70 -6.09
CA ALA A 75 -16.39 -29.79 -5.69
C ALA A 75 -17.56 -29.94 -6.68
N LEU A 76 -18.11 -28.82 -7.16
CA LEU A 76 -19.20 -28.81 -8.14
C LEU A 76 -18.72 -29.05 -9.58
N ARG A 77 -17.42 -28.87 -9.84
CA ARG A 77 -16.77 -29.07 -11.15
C ARG A 77 -15.55 -29.99 -11.04
N PRO A 78 -15.75 -31.32 -10.99
CA PRO A 78 -14.64 -32.28 -10.89
C PRO A 78 -13.61 -32.18 -12.03
N ASP A 79 -14.03 -31.69 -13.20
CA ASP A 79 -13.12 -31.38 -14.32
C ASP A 79 -12.15 -30.24 -13.98
N LEU A 80 -12.61 -29.21 -13.28
CA LEU A 80 -11.77 -28.11 -12.77
C LEU A 80 -10.94 -28.54 -11.55
N GLY A 81 -11.45 -29.47 -10.73
CA GLY A 81 -10.74 -30.00 -9.56
C GLY A 81 -9.42 -30.72 -9.89
N LYS A 82 -9.30 -31.27 -11.12
CA LYS A 82 -8.07 -31.92 -11.63
C LYS A 82 -6.97 -30.94 -12.02
N LEU A 83 -7.31 -29.66 -12.18
CA LEU A 83 -6.35 -28.65 -12.61
C LEU A 83 -5.35 -28.33 -11.50
N LYS A 84 -4.20 -27.75 -11.87
CA LYS A 84 -3.31 -27.13 -10.90
C LYS A 84 -3.93 -25.83 -10.41
N LYS A 85 -4.22 -25.73 -9.12
CA LYS A 85 -5.00 -24.65 -8.50
C LYS A 85 -4.08 -23.69 -7.76
N ILE A 86 -4.08 -22.43 -8.18
CA ILE A 86 -3.32 -21.35 -7.59
C ILE A 86 -4.31 -20.36 -6.99
N LEU A 87 -4.20 -20.12 -5.69
CA LEU A 87 -5.04 -19.19 -4.94
C LEU A 87 -4.22 -17.98 -4.52
N TYR A 88 -4.64 -16.77 -4.89
CA TYR A 88 -3.92 -15.53 -4.56
C TYR A 88 -4.67 -14.68 -3.51
N PHE A 89 -3.98 -14.32 -2.44
CA PHE A 89 -4.51 -13.52 -1.33
C PHE A 89 -4.21 -12.04 -1.51
N HIS A 90 -5.26 -11.26 -1.78
CA HIS A 90 -5.23 -9.80 -1.68
C HIS A 90 -5.35 -9.32 -0.23
N GLU A 91 -6.10 -10.07 0.58
CA GLU A 91 -6.51 -9.70 1.93
C GLU A 91 -6.76 -10.94 2.79
N ASN A 92 -6.65 -10.78 4.10
CA ASN A 92 -6.84 -11.82 5.10
C ASN A 92 -8.07 -11.50 5.96
N GLN A 93 -9.11 -12.34 5.83
CA GLN A 93 -10.38 -12.16 6.53
C GLN A 93 -10.35 -12.67 7.99
N LEU A 94 -9.29 -13.35 8.44
CA LEU A 94 -9.15 -13.82 9.82
C LEU A 94 -8.71 -12.70 10.77
N THR A 95 -8.03 -11.69 10.24
CA THR A 95 -7.49 -10.57 11.03
C THR A 95 -7.99 -9.22 10.52
N TYR A 96 -8.98 -9.21 9.62
CA TYR A 96 -9.52 -7.96 9.10
C TYR A 96 -10.25 -7.19 10.21
N PRO A 97 -9.95 -5.89 10.41
CA PRO A 97 -10.58 -5.12 11.48
C PRO A 97 -12.06 -4.89 11.17
N VAL A 98 -12.95 -5.57 11.90
CA VAL A 98 -14.39 -5.32 11.88
C VAL A 98 -14.79 -4.50 13.10
N GLN A 99 -15.52 -3.41 12.89
CA GLN A 99 -16.03 -2.59 14.01
C GLN A 99 -17.06 -3.34 14.85
N LYS A 100 -17.91 -4.13 14.18
CA LYS A 100 -18.93 -5.00 14.79
C LYS A 100 -18.79 -6.38 14.17
N CYS A 101 -18.37 -7.35 14.96
CA CYS A 101 -18.29 -8.74 14.52
C CYS A 101 -19.70 -9.31 14.37
N GLN A 102 -20.09 -9.66 13.16
CA GLN A 102 -21.32 -10.37 12.87
C GLN A 102 -21.03 -11.84 12.59
N GLU A 103 -21.97 -12.73 12.88
CA GLU A 103 -21.81 -14.17 12.63
C GLU A 103 -21.42 -14.48 11.18
N ARG A 104 -21.99 -13.70 10.25
CA ARG A 104 -21.71 -13.78 8.81
C ARG A 104 -20.23 -13.54 8.44
N ASP A 105 -19.47 -12.89 9.31
CA ASP A 105 -18.05 -12.56 9.10
C ASP A 105 -17.15 -13.79 9.32
N PHE A 106 -17.59 -14.73 10.18
CA PHE A 106 -16.93 -16.03 10.34
C PHE A 106 -16.89 -16.80 9.00
N GLN A 107 -17.96 -16.70 8.20
CA GLN A 107 -18.04 -17.42 6.94
C GLN A 107 -16.92 -17.03 5.97
N TYR A 108 -16.49 -15.76 5.92
CA TYR A 108 -15.47 -15.34 4.94
C TYR A 108 -14.09 -15.90 5.28
N GLY A 109 -13.69 -15.82 6.55
CA GLY A 109 -12.44 -16.43 7.00
C GLY A 109 -12.46 -17.96 6.86
N TYR A 110 -13.62 -18.58 7.15
CA TYR A 110 -13.82 -20.01 6.94
C TYR A 110 -13.68 -20.42 5.47
N ASN A 111 -14.30 -19.67 4.55
CA ASN A 111 -14.18 -19.90 3.10
C ASN A 111 -12.73 -19.79 2.61
N GLN A 112 -11.96 -18.82 3.13
CA GLN A 112 -10.53 -18.70 2.81
C GLN A 112 -9.72 -19.91 3.28
N ILE A 113 -9.98 -20.40 4.52
CA ILE A 113 -9.33 -21.61 5.04
C ILE A 113 -9.66 -22.82 4.18
N LEU A 114 -10.93 -23.03 3.84
CA LEU A 114 -11.34 -24.14 2.98
C LEU A 114 -10.68 -24.06 1.59
N SER A 115 -10.67 -22.87 0.99
CA SER A 115 -10.06 -22.64 -0.32
C SER A 115 -8.56 -22.95 -0.30
N CYS A 116 -7.86 -22.62 0.78
CA CYS A 116 -6.47 -22.99 0.99
C CYS A 116 -6.26 -24.51 1.08
N LEU A 117 -7.21 -25.28 1.63
CA LEU A 117 -7.07 -26.73 1.74
C LEU A 117 -7.10 -27.42 0.37
N VAL A 118 -7.94 -26.94 -0.56
CA VAL A 118 -8.03 -27.50 -1.91
C VAL A 118 -7.01 -26.94 -2.89
N ALA A 119 -6.44 -25.75 -2.65
CA ALA A 119 -5.42 -25.18 -3.51
C ALA A 119 -4.11 -25.97 -3.47
N ASP A 120 -3.39 -26.03 -4.60
CA ASP A 120 -2.04 -26.62 -4.66
C ASP A 120 -0.97 -25.60 -4.28
N ILE A 121 -1.17 -24.33 -4.66
CA ILE A 121 -0.30 -23.21 -4.31
C ILE A 121 -1.16 -22.08 -3.74
N VAL A 122 -0.75 -21.52 -2.61
CA VAL A 122 -1.37 -20.35 -1.98
C VAL A 122 -0.37 -19.20 -1.98
N ALA A 123 -0.62 -18.19 -2.79
CA ALA A 123 0.24 -17.02 -2.92
C ALA A 123 -0.29 -15.86 -2.09
N PHE A 124 0.55 -15.25 -1.26
CA PHE A 124 0.21 -14.07 -0.45
C PHE A 124 0.93 -12.84 -0.96
N ASN A 125 0.24 -11.69 -0.95
CA ASN A 125 0.79 -10.40 -1.36
C ASN A 125 1.95 -9.88 -0.47
N SER A 126 2.19 -10.49 0.70
CA SER A 126 3.28 -10.16 1.62
C SER A 126 3.53 -11.28 2.63
N ALA A 127 4.74 -11.31 3.21
CA ALA A 127 5.08 -12.23 4.31
C ALA A 127 4.21 -12.00 5.55
N TYR A 128 3.88 -10.74 5.87
CA TYR A 128 2.99 -10.42 6.99
C TYR A 128 1.59 -10.99 6.77
N ASN A 129 1.01 -10.82 5.58
CA ASN A 129 -0.31 -11.36 5.27
C ASN A 129 -0.32 -12.90 5.41
N MET A 130 0.72 -13.57 4.92
CA MET A 130 0.89 -15.02 5.05
C MET A 130 0.98 -15.48 6.51
N GLU A 131 1.90 -14.90 7.30
CA GLU A 131 2.11 -15.32 8.68
C GLU A 131 0.94 -14.95 9.59
N SER A 132 0.34 -13.76 9.42
CA SER A 132 -0.84 -13.35 10.16
C SER A 132 -2.05 -14.24 9.86
N PHE A 133 -2.22 -14.70 8.62
CA PHE A 133 -3.26 -15.68 8.27
C PHE A 133 -2.98 -17.02 8.97
N LEU A 134 -1.82 -17.62 8.74
CA LEU A 134 -1.45 -18.96 9.23
C LEU A 134 -1.53 -19.05 10.76
N THR A 135 -0.94 -18.10 11.47
CA THR A 135 -0.93 -18.07 12.94
C THR A 135 -2.30 -17.78 13.55
N SER A 136 -3.21 -17.17 12.80
CA SER A 136 -4.57 -16.86 13.26
C SER A 136 -5.56 -18.00 13.06
N ILE A 137 -5.27 -18.99 12.19
CA ILE A 137 -6.17 -20.13 11.91
C ILE A 137 -6.63 -20.80 13.21
N GLY A 138 -5.69 -21.13 14.10
CA GLY A 138 -6.01 -21.81 15.36
C GLY A 138 -6.91 -20.99 16.30
N LYS A 139 -6.73 -19.66 16.33
CA LYS A 139 -7.60 -18.76 17.11
C LYS A 139 -8.97 -18.61 16.45
N PHE A 140 -9.01 -18.48 15.13
CA PHE A 140 -10.22 -18.33 14.35
C PHE A 140 -11.16 -19.54 14.48
N MET A 141 -10.61 -20.76 14.44
CA MET A 141 -11.41 -21.99 14.62
C MET A 141 -12.01 -22.12 16.03
N LYS A 142 -11.54 -21.35 17.04
CA LYS A 142 -12.16 -21.30 18.37
C LYS A 142 -13.50 -20.56 18.38
N LEU A 143 -13.82 -19.82 17.33
CA LEU A 143 -15.14 -19.20 17.17
C LEU A 143 -16.24 -20.23 16.92
N MET A 144 -15.89 -21.43 16.42
CA MET A 144 -16.86 -22.53 16.32
C MET A 144 -17.28 -23.01 17.71
N PRO A 145 -18.58 -23.32 17.91
CA PRO A 145 -19.08 -23.76 19.21
C PRO A 145 -18.46 -25.10 19.66
N ASP A 146 -18.34 -26.08 18.76
CA ASP A 146 -17.79 -27.40 19.05
C ASP A 146 -17.08 -28.03 17.82
N HIS A 147 -16.51 -29.23 17.96
CA HIS A 147 -15.90 -30.04 16.91
C HIS A 147 -14.85 -29.32 16.06
N ARG A 148 -14.00 -28.55 16.72
CA ARG A 148 -13.02 -27.65 16.09
C ARG A 148 -11.91 -28.45 15.38
N PRO A 149 -11.74 -28.31 14.05
CA PRO A 149 -10.62 -28.87 13.33
C PRO A 149 -9.28 -28.38 13.88
N LYS A 150 -8.33 -29.30 14.04
CA LYS A 150 -6.99 -29.00 14.57
C LYS A 150 -5.95 -29.09 13.47
N HIS A 151 -4.81 -28.41 13.67
CA HIS A 151 -3.62 -28.51 12.84
C HIS A 151 -3.79 -28.13 11.36
N LEU A 152 -4.85 -27.38 11.00
CA LEU A 152 -5.07 -26.90 9.62
C LEU A 152 -3.89 -26.08 9.08
N GLU A 153 -3.23 -25.28 9.94
CA GLU A 153 -2.03 -24.54 9.57
C GLU A 153 -0.93 -25.47 9.01
N LYS A 154 -0.71 -26.64 9.61
CA LYS A 154 0.31 -27.60 9.17
C LYS A 154 0.03 -28.15 7.77
N LEU A 155 -1.24 -28.24 7.38
CA LEU A 155 -1.66 -28.66 6.04
C LEU A 155 -1.52 -27.55 5.00
N ILE A 156 -1.75 -26.31 5.41
CA ILE A 156 -1.78 -25.16 4.49
C ILE A 156 -0.37 -24.58 4.29
N ARG A 157 0.41 -24.42 5.36
CA ARG A 157 1.73 -23.76 5.36
C ARG A 157 2.70 -24.26 4.28
N PRO A 158 2.84 -25.58 4.00
CA PRO A 158 3.76 -26.07 2.96
C PRO A 158 3.40 -25.61 1.53
N LYS A 159 2.16 -25.17 1.32
CA LYS A 159 1.65 -24.70 0.02
C LYS A 159 1.74 -23.18 -0.13
N CYS A 160 2.13 -22.48 0.94
CA CYS A 160 2.16 -21.02 1.00
C CYS A 160 3.46 -20.47 0.44
N GLN A 161 3.36 -19.40 -0.33
CA GLN A 161 4.48 -18.60 -0.80
C GLN A 161 4.14 -17.12 -0.82
N VAL A 162 5.16 -16.27 -0.76
CA VAL A 162 4.99 -14.82 -0.90
C VAL A 162 5.22 -14.43 -2.35
N LEU A 163 4.21 -13.80 -2.95
CA LEU A 163 4.28 -13.16 -4.25
C LEU A 163 3.77 -11.74 -4.10
N TYR A 164 4.68 -10.78 -4.04
CA TYR A 164 4.32 -9.37 -3.85
C TYR A 164 3.44 -8.85 -4.98
N PHE A 165 2.50 -7.99 -4.61
CA PHE A 165 1.58 -7.40 -5.57
C PHE A 165 2.32 -6.58 -6.63
N PRO A 166 2.06 -6.82 -7.92
CA PRO A 166 2.75 -6.13 -9.00
C PRO A 166 2.27 -4.68 -9.12
N ILE A 167 3.22 -3.75 -9.21
CA ILE A 167 2.93 -2.32 -9.37
C ILE A 167 3.57 -1.86 -10.68
N LYS A 168 2.73 -1.43 -11.63
CA LYS A 168 3.20 -0.64 -12.78
C LYS A 168 3.43 0.79 -12.31
N PHE A 169 4.69 1.22 -12.30
CA PHE A 169 5.03 2.60 -11.96
C PHE A 169 4.82 3.51 -13.17
N PRO A 170 4.15 4.66 -13.02
CA PRO A 170 4.05 5.63 -14.11
C PRO A 170 5.44 6.16 -14.46
N ASP A 171 5.66 6.56 -15.71
CA ASP A 171 6.82 7.38 -16.01
C ASP A 171 6.67 8.73 -15.31
N VAL A 172 7.51 8.92 -14.30
CA VAL A 172 7.51 10.12 -13.46
C VAL A 172 8.31 11.26 -14.08
N SER A 173 9.09 10.99 -15.14
CA SER A 173 9.98 11.98 -15.79
C SER A 173 9.19 13.13 -16.42
N ARG A 174 7.96 12.84 -16.91
CA ARG A 174 7.03 13.84 -17.44
C ARG A 174 6.57 14.90 -16.42
N PHE A 175 6.57 14.58 -15.13
CA PHE A 175 6.24 15.55 -14.07
C PHE A 175 7.45 16.41 -13.69
N MET A 176 8.67 15.97 -14.03
CA MET A 176 9.91 16.70 -13.72
C MET A 176 10.19 17.85 -14.70
N LEU A 177 9.76 17.73 -15.96
CA LEU A 177 9.98 18.76 -16.99
C LEU A 177 9.18 20.05 -16.72
N LYS A 178 7.98 19.95 -16.13
CA LYS A 178 7.10 21.12 -15.91
C LYS A 178 7.66 22.15 -14.90
N ASN A 179 8.48 21.74 -13.94
CA ASN A 179 9.04 22.64 -12.92
C ASN A 179 10.36 23.30 -13.32
N THR A 180 10.95 22.93 -14.47
CA THR A 180 12.22 23.54 -14.93
C THR A 180 11.98 24.80 -15.78
N LEU A 181 10.77 24.97 -16.32
CA LEU A 181 10.42 26.09 -17.21
C LEU A 181 9.94 27.36 -16.47
N SER A 182 9.73 27.31 -15.15
CA SER A 182 9.24 28.46 -14.37
C SER A 182 10.35 29.36 -13.81
N HIS A 183 11.63 29.06 -14.04
CA HIS A 183 12.77 29.86 -13.57
C HIS A 183 13.58 30.52 -14.69
N THR A 184 13.10 30.52 -15.94
CA THR A 184 13.84 31.07 -17.09
C THR A 184 13.05 32.10 -17.90
N LYS A 185 12.01 32.69 -17.32
CA LYS A 185 11.22 33.76 -17.96
C LYS A 185 11.21 35.05 -17.14
N GLU A 186 12.37 35.52 -16.71
CA GLU A 186 12.60 36.95 -16.51
C GLU A 186 14.02 37.28 -16.98
N GLY A 187 14.11 38.11 -18.02
CA GLY A 187 15.35 38.61 -18.57
C GLY A 187 15.79 37.89 -19.85
N LEU A 188 15.16 38.22 -20.99
CA LEU A 188 15.79 38.22 -22.31
C LEU A 188 14.90 39.05 -23.26
N ASP A 189 14.98 40.37 -23.12
CA ASP A 189 14.61 41.27 -24.20
C ASP A 189 15.72 41.30 -25.25
N ALA A 190 15.29 41.11 -26.50
CA ALA A 190 15.85 41.61 -27.76
C ALA A 190 17.36 41.45 -28.04
N LYS A 191 17.72 40.44 -28.85
CA LYS A 191 18.25 40.63 -30.23
C LYS A 191 18.41 39.28 -30.93
N GLY A 192 17.91 39.22 -32.16
CA GLY A 192 17.88 38.00 -32.96
C GLY A 192 19.23 37.56 -33.50
N ILE A 193 19.29 36.28 -33.91
CA ILE A 193 19.64 35.77 -35.24
C ILE A 193 19.41 34.25 -35.16
N GLY A 194 18.85 33.70 -36.24
CA GLY A 194 18.20 32.39 -36.24
C GLY A 194 19.09 31.16 -36.30
N GLY A 195 18.43 30.03 -36.05
CA GLY A 195 18.67 28.70 -36.64
C GLY A 195 20.00 28.02 -36.33
N THR A 196 19.96 26.91 -35.58
CA THR A 196 19.73 25.55 -36.12
C THR A 196 20.05 24.52 -35.03
N SER A 197 19.14 23.56 -34.89
CA SER A 197 19.26 22.29 -34.16
C SER A 197 20.62 21.60 -34.32
N LEU A 198 21.15 21.01 -33.24
CA LEU A 198 21.92 19.78 -33.29
C LEU A 198 21.83 19.06 -31.93
N LEU A 199 20.89 18.12 -31.86
CA LEU A 199 20.87 17.02 -30.89
C LEU A 199 22.09 16.12 -31.17
N MET A 200 22.90 15.88 -30.15
CA MET A 200 23.89 14.80 -30.18
C MET A 200 23.64 13.92 -28.96
N GLU A 201 23.02 12.76 -29.20
CA GLU A 201 22.91 11.66 -28.25
C GLU A 201 24.30 11.08 -27.97
N MET A 202 24.55 10.70 -26.73
CA MET A 202 25.71 9.89 -26.33
C MET A 202 25.23 8.70 -25.49
N PRO A 203 25.70 7.47 -25.78
CA PRO A 203 25.21 6.26 -25.15
C PRO A 203 25.93 6.02 -23.82
N PHE A 204 25.23 5.49 -22.81
CA PHE A 204 25.88 5.04 -21.58
C PHE A 204 25.62 3.55 -21.34
N GLN A 205 26.73 2.81 -21.24
CA GLN A 205 26.84 1.36 -21.11
C GLN A 205 26.46 0.87 -19.70
N GLU A 206 25.70 -0.23 -19.63
CA GLU A 206 25.48 -1.01 -18.42
C GLU A 206 26.76 -1.74 -18.00
N GLN A 207 27.15 -1.59 -16.74
CA GLN A 207 28.13 -2.47 -16.10
C GLN A 207 27.40 -3.42 -15.14
N LYS A 208 27.36 -4.70 -15.54
CA LYS A 208 27.02 -5.84 -14.67
C LYS A 208 28.06 -5.97 -13.56
N CYS A 209 27.61 -6.31 -12.35
CA CYS A 209 28.45 -7.03 -11.41
C CYS A 209 27.69 -8.27 -10.92
N GLU A 210 28.34 -9.42 -11.12
CA GLU A 210 27.87 -10.76 -10.84
C GLU A 210 28.04 -11.15 -9.36
N THR A 211 27.22 -12.12 -9.01
CA THR A 211 27.07 -12.91 -7.78
C THR A 211 28.34 -13.52 -7.17
N ALA A 212 28.38 -13.65 -5.83
CA ALA A 212 28.85 -14.86 -5.15
C ALA A 212 28.42 -14.98 -3.66
N ASN A 213 27.59 -16.02 -3.40
CA ASN A 213 27.69 -17.06 -2.36
C ASN A 213 27.68 -16.70 -0.85
N ILE A 214 26.62 -17.05 -0.10
CA ILE A 214 26.35 -18.35 0.59
C ILE A 214 27.41 -18.70 1.64
N ILE A 215 27.05 -18.60 2.94
CA ILE A 215 27.33 -19.62 3.96
C ILE A 215 26.13 -19.74 4.92
N ASN A 216 25.85 -20.99 5.25
CA ASN A 216 24.70 -21.56 5.91
C ASN A 216 24.92 -21.71 7.44
N ILE A 217 23.82 -21.94 8.15
CA ILE A 217 23.64 -22.09 9.60
C ILE A 217 24.20 -23.43 10.13
N ASN A 218 24.69 -23.47 11.37
CA ASN A 218 24.55 -24.56 12.37
C ASN A 218 25.02 -24.06 13.76
N ASN A 219 24.11 -23.90 14.74
CA ASN A 219 23.76 -24.81 15.84
C ASN A 219 24.81 -24.93 16.96
N LEU A 220 24.45 -24.55 18.20
CA LEU A 220 24.56 -25.41 19.40
C LEU A 220 23.95 -24.78 20.67
N ASP A 221 23.30 -25.67 21.42
CA ASP A 221 22.51 -25.52 22.65
C ASP A 221 23.23 -24.92 23.87
N GLN A 222 22.46 -24.38 24.83
CA GLN A 222 22.25 -24.97 26.18
C GLN A 222 21.51 -24.01 27.15
N ARG A 223 20.51 -24.54 27.87
CA ARG A 223 19.82 -24.03 29.10
C ARG A 223 20.72 -24.30 30.34
N PRO A 224 20.49 -23.82 31.60
CA PRO A 224 19.18 -23.61 32.27
C PRO A 224 19.01 -22.51 33.37
N GLY A 225 17.73 -22.19 33.67
CA GLY A 225 17.09 -21.99 35.00
C GLY A 225 17.56 -20.92 36.01
N HIS A 226 16.67 -19.98 36.42
CA HIS A 226 16.05 -19.86 37.77
C HIS A 226 15.23 -18.56 37.98
N GLN A 227 14.01 -18.75 38.51
CA GLN A 227 13.16 -17.98 39.46
C GLN A 227 13.06 -16.43 39.54
N LYS A 228 11.77 -15.98 39.50
CA LYS A 228 11.02 -14.93 40.23
C LYS A 228 11.77 -13.75 40.88
N VAL A 229 11.32 -12.50 40.60
CA VAL A 229 10.93 -11.44 41.58
C VAL A 229 9.98 -10.43 40.90
N GLU A 230 8.92 -9.99 41.61
CA GLU A 230 7.97 -8.92 41.26
C GLU A 230 8.47 -7.51 41.69
N SER A 231 7.81 -6.49 41.14
CA SER A 231 7.65 -5.10 41.64
C SER A 231 8.63 -4.01 41.18
N GLY A 232 8.05 -2.83 40.90
CA GLY A 232 8.70 -1.55 41.20
C GLY A 232 9.23 -0.72 40.03
N ASP A 233 8.41 0.24 39.60
CA ASP A 233 8.77 1.62 39.28
C ASP A 233 9.60 2.02 38.05
N CYS A 234 9.04 3.05 37.40
CA CYS A 234 9.59 3.92 36.38
C CYS A 234 10.98 4.46 36.70
N CYS A 235 11.80 4.66 35.66
CA CYS A 235 12.77 5.76 35.55
C CYS A 235 13.31 5.90 34.10
N PRO A 236 13.96 7.03 33.73
CA PRO A 236 13.65 7.80 32.52
C PRO A 236 14.79 7.84 31.48
N TRP A 237 14.46 8.38 30.29
CA TRP A 237 15.41 8.69 29.23
C TRP A 237 16.31 9.88 29.60
N PRO A 238 17.62 9.86 29.30
CA PRO A 238 18.56 10.88 29.74
C PRO A 238 18.51 12.15 28.88
N GLU A 239 18.29 13.29 29.53
CA GLU A 239 18.54 14.64 29.00
C GLU A 239 20.05 14.90 28.87
N ARG A 240 20.48 15.48 27.75
CA ARG A 240 21.77 16.18 27.64
C ARG A 240 21.52 17.69 27.63
N GLN A 241 22.18 18.32 28.60
CA GLN A 241 22.25 19.73 28.89
C GLN A 241 22.91 20.52 27.75
N HIS A 242 22.39 21.72 27.48
CA HIS A 242 23.19 22.81 26.91
C HIS A 242 23.13 24.00 27.87
N LEU A 243 24.28 24.31 28.46
CA LEU A 243 24.57 25.53 29.20
C LEU A 243 24.51 26.73 28.26
N CYS A 244 23.96 27.85 28.75
CA CYS A 244 24.56 29.19 28.64
C CYS A 244 23.72 30.20 29.47
N GLN A 245 24.31 30.72 30.54
CA GLN A 245 23.91 31.97 31.20
C GLN A 245 25.02 33.00 30.99
N GLY A 246 24.64 34.27 30.83
CA GLY A 246 25.53 35.42 30.83
C GLY A 246 24.86 36.69 30.28
N GLU A 247 24.60 37.65 31.16
CA GLU A 247 23.85 38.90 30.91
C GLU A 247 24.72 40.04 30.32
N GLY A 248 24.06 40.95 29.59
CA GLY A 248 24.31 42.41 29.61
C GLY A 248 25.39 43.02 28.71
N SER A 249 24.99 43.83 27.71
CA SER A 249 25.37 45.25 27.53
C SER A 249 25.14 45.78 26.09
N GLN A 250 24.41 46.90 26.03
CA GLN A 250 24.49 48.07 25.11
C GLN A 250 24.67 47.91 23.58
N CYS A 251 23.64 48.44 22.90
CA CYS A 251 23.61 49.24 21.66
C CYS A 251 24.89 49.33 20.79
N ALA A 252 24.79 48.79 19.56
CA ALA A 252 25.42 49.38 18.37
C ALA A 252 24.66 48.91 17.11
N THR A 253 24.16 49.86 16.33
CA THR A 253 23.76 49.64 14.93
C THR A 253 24.99 49.29 14.09
N PRO A 254 24.85 48.40 13.09
CA PRO A 254 25.66 48.51 11.88
C PRO A 254 24.79 48.76 10.65
N LEU A 255 25.22 49.78 9.92
CA LEU A 255 24.78 50.20 8.61
C LEU A 255 24.82 49.08 7.56
N GLY A 256 23.85 49.17 6.66
CA GLY A 256 23.79 48.65 5.29
C GLY A 256 24.86 47.66 4.83
N HIS A 257 24.45 46.41 4.64
CA HIS A 257 24.97 45.58 3.57
C HIS A 257 23.80 45.06 2.73
N ASN A 258 23.68 45.66 1.54
CA ASN A 258 22.75 45.28 0.49
C ASN A 258 23.28 43.98 -0.13
N VAL A 259 22.99 42.84 0.51
CA VAL A 259 23.15 41.52 -0.12
C VAL A 259 21.76 41.13 -0.57
N GLY A 260 21.56 41.11 -1.89
CA GLY A 260 20.33 40.68 -2.52
C GLY A 260 19.92 39.32 -1.96
N SER A 261 18.95 39.34 -1.04
CA SER A 261 18.33 38.12 -0.57
C SER A 261 17.63 37.51 -1.77
N LEU A 262 18.23 36.46 -2.33
CA LEU A 262 17.45 35.40 -2.96
C LEU A 262 16.52 34.91 -1.86
N GLN A 263 15.37 35.56 -1.73
CA GLN A 263 14.27 35.06 -0.94
C GLN A 263 13.86 33.77 -1.64
N TYR A 264 14.47 32.65 -1.23
CA TYR A 264 13.78 31.38 -1.27
C TYR A 264 12.52 31.61 -0.43
N GLN A 265 11.45 32.06 -1.08
CA GLN A 265 10.13 32.04 -0.48
C GLN A 265 9.91 30.59 -0.12
N GLN A 266 10.13 30.25 1.15
CA GLN A 266 9.89 28.92 1.64
C GLN A 266 8.39 28.71 1.52
N ARG A 267 8.00 28.01 0.45
CA ARG A 267 6.62 27.57 0.28
C ARG A 267 6.21 26.81 1.55
N PRO A 268 4.99 27.01 2.07
CA PRO A 268 4.54 26.29 3.25
C PRO A 268 4.67 24.78 3.05
N LEU A 269 5.02 24.06 4.12
CA LEU A 269 5.22 22.62 4.10
C LEU A 269 3.97 21.92 3.56
N HIS A 270 4.11 21.14 2.47
CA HIS A 270 2.98 20.41 1.89
C HIS A 270 2.91 18.97 2.42
N ILE A 271 1.91 18.72 3.27
CA ILE A 271 1.62 17.42 3.87
C ILE A 271 0.51 16.73 3.07
N VAL A 272 0.70 15.47 2.69
CA VAL A 272 -0.29 14.69 1.95
C VAL A 272 -0.67 13.41 2.69
N TRP A 273 -1.97 13.12 2.76
CA TRP A 273 -2.53 11.88 3.27
C TRP A 273 -3.32 11.17 2.16
N PRO A 274 -2.74 10.14 1.51
CA PRO A 274 -3.27 9.57 0.28
C PRO A 274 -4.02 8.25 0.50
N HIS A 275 -5.04 8.27 1.36
CA HIS A 275 -5.79 7.09 1.77
C HIS A 275 -7.29 7.25 1.51
N ARG A 276 -7.96 6.12 1.27
CA ARG A 276 -9.43 6.07 1.27
C ARG A 276 -9.97 6.58 2.60
N TRP A 277 -11.16 7.16 2.56
CA TRP A 277 -11.78 7.74 3.75
C TRP A 277 -12.49 6.66 4.55
N GLU A 278 -11.70 5.81 5.19
CA GLU A 278 -12.13 4.62 5.92
C GLU A 278 -11.49 4.61 7.32
N HIS A 279 -12.16 3.99 8.29
CA HIS A 279 -11.72 3.99 9.69
C HIS A 279 -10.40 3.23 9.92
N ASP A 280 -10.13 2.17 9.15
CA ASP A 280 -8.90 1.37 9.24
C ASP A 280 -7.64 2.18 8.83
N LYS A 281 -7.84 3.31 8.13
CA LYS A 281 -6.76 4.24 7.77
C LYS A 281 -6.38 5.20 8.90
N ASP A 282 -7.12 5.15 10.01
CA ASP A 282 -6.93 5.96 11.20
C ASP A 282 -6.81 7.48 10.92
N PRO A 283 -7.78 8.08 10.23
CA PRO A 283 -7.76 9.52 9.95
C PRO A 283 -7.80 10.35 11.25
N GLU A 284 -8.32 9.81 12.34
CA GLU A 284 -8.38 10.45 13.65
C GLU A 284 -7.00 10.85 14.17
N SER A 285 -6.03 9.93 14.17
CA SER A 285 -4.66 10.22 14.58
C SER A 285 -4.02 11.27 13.69
N PHE A 286 -4.24 11.18 12.36
CA PHE A 286 -3.72 12.15 11.41
C PHE A 286 -4.27 13.56 11.66
N PHE A 287 -5.60 13.70 11.75
CA PHE A 287 -6.23 15.01 11.95
C PHE A 287 -5.95 15.60 13.33
N LYS A 288 -5.84 14.78 14.39
CA LYS A 288 -5.41 15.26 15.72
C LYS A 288 -4.04 15.95 15.66
N VAL A 289 -3.10 15.43 14.86
CA VAL A 289 -1.79 16.07 14.67
C VAL A 289 -1.94 17.39 13.92
N LEU A 290 -2.69 17.42 12.81
CA LEU A 290 -2.88 18.66 12.04
C LEU A 290 -3.59 19.77 12.83
N MET A 291 -4.59 19.40 13.64
CA MET A 291 -5.28 20.33 14.54
C MET A 291 -4.30 20.95 15.54
N LYS A 292 -3.35 20.16 16.09
CA LYS A 292 -2.29 20.68 16.96
C LYS A 292 -1.34 21.62 16.23
N LEU A 293 -0.92 21.28 15.00
CA LEU A 293 -0.08 22.16 14.19
C LEU A 293 -0.76 23.50 13.91
N LYS A 294 -2.07 23.48 13.61
CA LYS A 294 -2.86 24.71 13.40
C LYS A 294 -2.99 25.53 14.69
N LYS A 295 -3.21 24.88 15.83
CA LYS A 295 -3.25 25.55 17.14
C LYS A 295 -1.91 26.22 17.51
N MET A 296 -0.80 25.68 17.02
CA MET A 296 0.55 26.26 17.16
C MET A 296 0.85 27.34 16.11
N GLU A 297 -0.13 27.72 15.27
CA GLU A 297 -0.01 28.74 14.23
C GLU A 297 1.12 28.48 13.21
N LEU A 298 1.43 27.20 12.99
CA LEU A 298 2.43 26.81 12.00
C LEU A 298 1.86 26.92 10.58
N ASN A 299 2.66 27.43 9.65
CA ASN A 299 2.26 27.58 8.26
C ASN A 299 2.51 26.28 7.48
N PHE A 300 1.43 25.60 7.07
CA PHE A 300 1.48 24.38 6.28
C PHE A 300 0.27 24.28 5.35
N HIS A 301 0.45 23.48 4.31
CA HIS A 301 -0.62 23.04 3.42
C HIS A 301 -0.89 21.55 3.61
N VAL A 302 -2.15 21.15 3.47
CA VAL A 302 -2.57 19.75 3.50
C VAL A 302 -3.35 19.35 2.24
N SER A 303 -3.03 18.18 1.69
CA SER A 303 -3.89 17.48 0.74
C SER A 303 -4.36 16.16 1.33
N VAL A 304 -5.66 16.05 1.54
CA VAL A 304 -6.33 14.81 1.96
C VAL A 304 -6.92 14.18 0.72
N LEU A 305 -6.27 13.15 0.19
CA LEU A 305 -6.65 12.52 -1.07
C LEU A 305 -7.28 11.16 -0.81
N GLY A 306 -8.32 10.83 -1.55
CA GLY A 306 -8.93 9.49 -1.49
C GLY A 306 -10.40 9.48 -1.89
N GLU A 307 -10.85 8.31 -2.33
CA GLU A 307 -12.28 8.07 -2.56
C GLU A 307 -13.00 7.91 -1.21
N ALA A 308 -14.22 8.44 -1.14
CA ALA A 308 -15.13 8.28 -0.02
C ALA A 308 -16.23 7.29 -0.42
N PHE A 309 -16.59 6.40 0.50
CA PHE A 309 -17.63 5.39 0.30
C PHE A 309 -18.83 5.67 1.22
N THR A 310 -19.55 4.62 1.61
CA THR A 310 -20.81 4.73 2.36
C THR A 310 -20.62 5.17 3.81
N ASP A 311 -19.53 4.74 4.45
CA ASP A 311 -19.25 4.99 5.86
C ASP A 311 -17.96 5.79 6.00
N VAL A 312 -18.10 7.10 6.23
CA VAL A 312 -16.99 8.05 6.30
C VAL A 312 -16.85 8.52 7.75
N PRO A 313 -15.66 8.43 8.35
CA PRO A 313 -15.43 8.91 9.71
C PRO A 313 -15.80 10.39 9.91
N ASP A 314 -16.53 10.71 10.98
CA ASP A 314 -17.03 12.07 11.26
C ASP A 314 -15.91 13.13 11.32
N ILE A 315 -14.70 12.72 11.73
CA ILE A 315 -13.51 13.57 11.83
C ILE A 315 -13.16 14.29 10.52
N PHE A 316 -13.52 13.74 9.35
CA PHE A 316 -13.29 14.43 8.07
C PHE A 316 -14.09 15.73 7.99
N SER A 317 -15.35 15.72 8.42
CA SER A 317 -16.22 16.90 8.35
C SER A 317 -15.77 18.00 9.31
N GLU A 318 -15.36 17.62 10.52
CA GLU A 318 -14.78 18.52 11.53
C GLU A 318 -13.45 19.08 11.06
N ALA A 319 -12.53 18.22 10.61
CA ALA A 319 -11.21 18.63 10.15
C ALA A 319 -11.28 19.54 8.93
N LYS A 320 -12.21 19.33 7.99
CA LYS A 320 -12.38 20.21 6.84
C LYS A 320 -12.70 21.65 7.27
N LYS A 321 -13.62 21.82 8.22
CA LYS A 321 -13.99 23.14 8.75
C LYS A 321 -12.81 23.77 9.48
N THR A 322 -12.14 23.01 10.36
CA THR A 322 -11.05 23.57 11.17
C THR A 322 -9.81 23.86 10.33
N LEU A 323 -9.51 23.09 9.28
CA LEU A 323 -8.29 23.23 8.48
C LEU A 323 -8.47 23.99 7.16
N GLU A 324 -9.65 24.54 6.87
CA GLU A 324 -10.02 25.11 5.55
C GLU A 324 -8.94 26.00 4.91
N SER A 325 -8.39 26.94 5.69
CA SER A 325 -7.32 27.87 5.25
C SER A 325 -6.01 27.19 4.82
N SER A 326 -5.80 25.93 5.21
CA SER A 326 -4.58 25.15 4.95
C SER A 326 -4.80 24.05 3.91
N VAL A 327 -6.02 23.85 3.40
CA VAL A 327 -6.35 22.76 2.49
C VAL A 327 -6.04 23.14 1.04
N LEU A 328 -5.22 22.33 0.35
CA LEU A 328 -5.01 22.43 -1.10
C LEU A 328 -5.93 21.50 -1.90
N HIS A 329 -6.11 20.26 -1.41
CA HIS A 329 -6.96 19.27 -2.06
C HIS A 329 -7.70 18.45 -1.02
N TRP A 330 -8.98 18.15 -1.29
CA TRP A 330 -9.85 17.44 -0.37
C TRP A 330 -10.75 16.45 -1.11
N GLY A 331 -10.41 15.17 -1.04
CA GLY A 331 -11.19 14.07 -1.60
C GLY A 331 -10.57 13.42 -2.83
N TYR A 332 -11.43 12.87 -3.67
CA TYR A 332 -11.02 12.09 -4.83
C TYR A 332 -10.53 12.99 -5.98
N LEU A 333 -9.41 12.62 -6.58
CA LEU A 333 -8.91 13.24 -7.81
C LEU A 333 -9.23 12.32 -8.99
N PRO A 334 -10.01 12.80 -9.99
CA PRO A 334 -10.43 11.96 -11.12
C PRO A 334 -9.29 11.64 -12.08
N SER A 335 -8.32 12.55 -12.19
CA SER A 335 -7.12 12.36 -13.01
C SER A 335 -6.04 11.66 -12.20
N LYS A 336 -5.56 10.52 -12.72
CA LYS A 336 -4.37 9.86 -12.17
C LYS A 336 -3.13 10.76 -12.23
N ASP A 337 -3.03 11.60 -13.26
CA ASP A 337 -1.90 12.49 -13.43
C ASP A 337 -1.93 13.64 -12.41
N ASP A 338 -3.12 14.15 -12.07
CA ASP A 338 -3.26 15.16 -11.02
C ASP A 338 -2.91 14.56 -9.66
N TYR A 339 -3.38 13.34 -9.38
CA TYR A 339 -3.00 12.60 -8.17
C TYR A 339 -1.48 12.41 -8.06
N PHE A 340 -0.80 12.03 -9.15
CA PHE A 340 0.66 11.91 -9.16
C PHE A 340 1.37 13.26 -9.04
N GLN A 341 0.83 14.32 -9.62
CA GLN A 341 1.38 15.66 -9.47
C GLN A 341 1.32 16.12 -8.01
N VAL A 342 0.22 15.88 -7.30
CA VAL A 342 0.10 16.24 -5.87
C VAL A 342 1.11 15.46 -5.03
N LEU A 343 1.23 14.14 -5.23
CA LEU A 343 2.25 13.32 -4.56
C LEU A 343 3.68 13.79 -4.87
N TYR A 344 3.94 14.16 -6.13
CA TYR A 344 5.23 14.69 -6.54
C TYR A 344 5.52 16.05 -5.89
N MET A 345 4.53 16.93 -5.74
CA MET A 345 4.71 18.25 -5.13
C MET A 345 4.83 18.22 -3.61
N ALA A 346 4.33 17.16 -2.97
CA ALA A 346 4.40 16.94 -1.53
C ALA A 346 5.82 16.99 -0.98
N ASP A 347 5.95 17.57 0.21
CA ASP A 347 7.17 17.54 1.02
C ASP A 347 7.14 16.34 1.97
N VAL A 348 5.97 16.08 2.58
CA VAL A 348 5.76 14.96 3.50
C VAL A 348 4.50 14.20 3.08
N VAL A 349 4.61 12.88 3.00
CA VAL A 349 3.46 11.99 2.83
C VAL A 349 3.30 11.15 4.08
N VAL A 350 2.13 11.23 4.70
CA VAL A 350 1.85 10.57 5.98
C VAL A 350 0.91 9.39 5.75
N SER A 351 1.24 8.26 6.37
CA SER A 351 0.33 7.13 6.51
C SER A 351 0.11 6.84 7.99
N THR A 352 -1.16 6.78 8.38
CA THR A 352 -1.60 6.40 9.73
C THR A 352 -2.32 5.06 9.73
N ALA A 353 -2.32 4.34 8.60
CA ALA A 353 -3.17 3.16 8.44
C ALA A 353 -2.86 2.05 9.45
N LYS A 354 -3.88 1.64 10.21
CA LYS A 354 -3.84 0.46 11.09
C LYS A 354 -3.80 -0.82 10.27
N HIS A 355 -4.42 -0.80 9.08
CA HIS A 355 -4.42 -1.90 8.14
C HIS A 355 -4.21 -1.42 6.70
N GLU A 356 -3.31 -2.08 5.97
CA GLU A 356 -3.02 -1.76 4.58
C GLU A 356 -2.51 -3.01 3.84
N PHE A 357 -3.12 -3.30 2.69
CA PHE A 357 -2.84 -4.53 1.96
C PHE A 357 -1.61 -4.42 1.06
N PHE A 358 -1.40 -3.26 0.44
CA PHE A 358 -0.38 -3.11 -0.60
C PHE A 358 0.52 -1.89 -0.41
N GLY A 359 -0.01 -0.83 0.22
CA GLY A 359 0.70 0.42 0.45
C GLY A 359 1.08 1.13 -0.85
N VAL A 360 0.27 0.97 -1.91
CA VAL A 360 0.60 1.42 -3.28
C VAL A 360 0.91 2.92 -3.31
N ALA A 361 0.14 3.74 -2.59
CA ALA A 361 0.37 5.18 -2.53
C ALA A 361 1.76 5.52 -1.94
N ILE A 362 2.15 4.85 -0.86
CA ILE A 362 3.43 5.07 -0.19
C ILE A 362 4.60 4.56 -1.03
N LYS A 363 4.46 3.37 -1.65
CA LYS A 363 5.48 2.84 -2.57
C LYS A 363 5.71 3.78 -3.77
N LYS A 364 4.63 4.37 -4.31
CA LYS A 364 4.73 5.37 -5.37
C LYS A 364 5.44 6.63 -4.89
N GLN A 365 5.18 7.11 -3.67
CA GLN A 365 5.89 8.25 -3.11
C GLN A 365 7.40 8.00 -3.00
N GLN A 366 7.81 6.83 -2.50
CA GLN A 366 9.23 6.50 -2.37
C GLN A 366 9.99 6.59 -3.70
N LEU A 367 9.33 6.26 -4.82
CA LEU A 367 9.93 6.41 -6.14
C LEU A 367 10.16 7.87 -6.52
N PHE A 368 9.20 8.75 -6.24
CA PHE A 368 9.35 10.19 -6.47
C PHE A 368 10.49 10.77 -5.63
N THR A 369 10.60 10.41 -4.35
CA THR A 369 11.67 10.89 -3.46
C THR A 369 13.05 10.45 -3.95
N LYS A 370 13.21 9.18 -4.36
CA LYS A 370 14.49 8.67 -4.89
C LYS A 370 14.95 9.41 -6.14
N LYS A 371 14.04 9.74 -7.06
CA LYS A 371 14.40 10.50 -8.28
C LYS A 371 14.67 11.98 -8.01
N LYS A 372 14.01 12.62 -7.03
CA LYS A 372 14.33 14.00 -6.61
C LYS A 372 15.76 14.13 -6.08
N LYS A 373 16.21 13.19 -5.25
CA LYS A 373 17.58 13.20 -4.68
C LYS A 373 18.68 13.10 -5.73
N ARG A 374 18.50 12.23 -6.73
CA ARG A 374 19.45 12.04 -7.86
C ARG A 374 19.65 13.25 -8.78
N LYS A 375 18.89 14.35 -8.61
CA LYS A 375 19.04 15.60 -9.37
C LYS A 375 19.74 16.70 -8.55
N GLN A 376 19.88 16.51 -7.24
CA GLN A 376 20.55 17.45 -6.34
C GLN A 376 22.03 17.09 -6.10
N GLU A 377 22.38 15.84 -6.39
CA GLU A 377 23.76 15.35 -6.59
C GLU A 377 24.12 15.51 -8.08
#